data_AF-A0A536SYZ5-F1
#
_entry.id   AF-A0A536SYZ5-F1
#
_cell.length_a   1.000
_cell.length_b   1.000
_cell.length_c   1.000
_cell.angle_alpha   90.00
_cell.angle_beta   90.00
_cell.angle_gamma   90.00
#
_symmetry.space_group_name_H-M   'P 1'
#
loop_
_entity.id
_entity.type
_entity.pdbx_description
1 polymer ?
#
loop_
_entity_poly.entity_id
_entity_poly.type
_entity_poly.pdbx_seq_one_letter_code
_entity_poly.pdbx_strand_id
1 'polypeptide(L)'
;MARAEPLSASGLKVRLAADRPARIAYQSWSRTYPFSVARNRDQLLRKTAEFAYRAVRDLHRTGEGWLARLRELKEPGAPPRTPGLVDVSRIVARIAHRGVERALNIEQWFLAYRFGGGLSPTLEGFTRIMPPKDRDWADPFVVERSGRYYIFFEELPYASGKAHISMLELDRAGRISAPSRVLEADYHLSYPYLFEHDGQLYMLPESAKNRRVELYRCVDFPLQWKREHVLLDDVRLVDATLHRIGERWWMFANSAAGESRMFDDELHIFHAERLTGEWQPHAKNPVKSDARSSRPAGALFTRNGVLYRPAQVCVPRYGAGLAIHRVLKLTPEEYAERQIERLLPPRSSGLFGLHTMNRAGDLIVVDAFARRRRI
;
A
#
# COMPACT_ATOMS: atom_id res chain seq x y z
N MET A 1 -16.25 -24.76 -6.73
CA MET A 1 -15.21 -24.24 -7.64
C MET A 1 -14.59 -23.00 -7.03
N ALA A 2 -13.34 -23.07 -6.56
CA ALA A 2 -12.61 -21.91 -6.06
C ALA A 2 -12.53 -20.87 -7.19
N ARG A 3 -13.21 -19.72 -7.05
CA ARG A 3 -13.03 -18.60 -7.98
C ARG A 3 -11.57 -18.19 -7.88
N ALA A 4 -10.78 -18.45 -8.93
CA ALA A 4 -9.41 -17.97 -9.02
C ALA A 4 -9.42 -16.45 -8.77
N GLU A 5 -8.75 -16.01 -7.71
CA GLU A 5 -8.46 -14.59 -7.52
C GLU A 5 -7.69 -14.10 -8.77
N PRO A 6 -7.95 -12.90 -9.30
CA PRO A 6 -7.20 -12.34 -10.42
C PRO A 6 -5.81 -11.93 -9.93
N LEU A 7 -4.98 -12.94 -9.71
CA LEU A 7 -3.64 -12.92 -9.15
C LEU A 7 -2.72 -13.67 -10.11
N SER A 8 -1.66 -13.01 -10.56
CA SER A 8 -0.65 -13.56 -11.44
C SER A 8 0.57 -14.00 -10.62
N ALA A 9 0.84 -15.30 -10.64
CA ALA A 9 2.08 -15.85 -10.09
C ALA A 9 3.20 -15.72 -11.12
N SER A 10 4.38 -15.30 -10.65
CA SER A 10 5.61 -15.27 -11.43
C SER A 10 6.75 -15.82 -10.57
N GLY A 11 7.76 -16.42 -11.17
CA GLY A 11 8.88 -16.94 -10.39
C GLY A 11 10.05 -17.43 -11.23
N LEU A 12 11.20 -17.51 -10.57
CA LEU A 12 12.41 -18.11 -11.12
C LEU A 12 12.50 -19.56 -10.63
N LYS A 13 12.69 -20.48 -11.56
CA LYS A 13 12.95 -21.89 -11.27
C LYS A 13 14.45 -22.15 -11.43
N VAL A 14 15.03 -22.98 -10.56
CA VAL A 14 16.40 -23.46 -10.66
C VAL A 14 16.37 -24.98 -10.68
N ARG A 15 17.17 -25.58 -11.56
CA ARG A 15 17.35 -27.04 -11.63
C ARG A 15 18.82 -27.34 -11.35
N LEU A 16 19.09 -28.14 -10.32
CA LEU A 16 20.45 -28.44 -9.86
C LEU A 16 21.12 -29.54 -10.68
N ALA A 17 20.33 -30.43 -11.27
CA ALA A 17 20.76 -31.48 -12.18
C ALA A 17 19.59 -31.81 -13.13
N ALA A 18 19.87 -32.40 -14.29
CA ALA A 18 18.86 -32.66 -15.33
C ALA A 18 17.70 -33.55 -14.84
N ASP A 19 18.02 -34.50 -13.95
CA ASP A 19 17.17 -35.53 -13.37
C ASP A 19 16.45 -35.10 -12.07
N ARG A 20 16.81 -33.93 -11.50
CA ARG A 20 16.19 -33.43 -10.26
C ARG A 20 15.00 -32.51 -10.54
N PRO A 21 13.97 -32.51 -9.67
CA PRO A 21 12.84 -31.60 -9.81
C PRO A 21 13.30 -30.15 -9.73
N ALA A 22 12.65 -29.29 -10.51
CA ALA A 22 12.88 -27.85 -10.44
C ALA A 22 12.45 -27.29 -9.08
N ARG A 23 13.24 -26.38 -8.54
CA ARG A 23 12.94 -25.67 -7.28
C ARG A 23 12.63 -24.21 -7.56
N ILE A 24 11.76 -23.62 -6.75
CA ILE A 24 11.41 -22.19 -6.85
C ILE A 24 12.48 -21.38 -6.12
N ALA A 25 13.30 -20.66 -6.88
CA ALA A 25 14.32 -19.75 -6.36
C ALA A 25 13.74 -18.39 -5.93
N TYR A 26 12.71 -17.92 -6.64
CA TYR A 26 12.03 -16.68 -6.33
C TYR A 26 10.58 -16.77 -6.77
N GLN A 27 9.66 -16.17 -6.01
CA GLN A 27 8.24 -16.11 -6.37
C GLN A 27 7.66 -14.74 -6.03
N SER A 28 6.77 -14.28 -6.89
CA SER A 28 6.01 -13.07 -6.69
C SER A 28 4.56 -13.24 -7.13
N TRP A 29 3.66 -12.54 -6.43
CA TRP A 29 2.23 -12.56 -6.67
C TRP A 29 1.73 -11.14 -6.99
N SER A 30 1.38 -10.88 -8.24
CA SER A 30 0.89 -9.57 -8.69
C SER A 30 -0.62 -9.56 -8.91
N ARG A 31 -1.23 -8.39 -8.77
CA ARG A 31 -2.60 -8.19 -9.24
C ARG A 31 -2.69 -8.36 -10.76
N THR A 32 -3.67 -9.14 -11.22
CA THR A 32 -3.99 -9.24 -12.64
C THR A 32 -4.92 -8.10 -13.08
N TYR A 33 -4.59 -7.45 -14.20
CA TYR A 33 -5.48 -6.49 -14.87
C TYR A 33 -6.50 -7.21 -15.74
N PRO A 34 -7.80 -7.17 -15.40
CA PRO A 34 -8.80 -7.98 -16.10
C PRO A 34 -9.08 -7.53 -17.56
N PHE A 35 -8.56 -6.39 -18.00
CA PHE A 35 -8.89 -5.77 -19.29
C PHE A 35 -7.67 -5.48 -20.17
N SER A 36 -6.47 -5.91 -19.79
CA SER A 36 -5.28 -5.64 -20.60
C SER A 36 -4.20 -6.72 -20.42
N VAL A 37 -4.10 -7.61 -21.40
CA VAL A 37 -3.04 -8.63 -21.45
C VAL A 37 -1.67 -7.96 -21.55
N ALA A 38 -1.54 -6.93 -22.40
CA ALA A 38 -0.30 -6.16 -22.55
C ALA A 38 0.17 -5.58 -21.22
N ARG A 39 -0.74 -4.92 -20.46
CA ARG A 39 -0.40 -4.37 -19.14
C ARG A 39 0.06 -5.44 -18.16
N ASN A 40 -0.59 -6.62 -18.15
CA ASN A 40 -0.11 -7.73 -17.31
C ASN A 40 1.29 -8.19 -17.74
N ARG A 41 1.51 -8.41 -19.05
CA ARG A 41 2.77 -8.91 -19.59
C ARG A 41 3.93 -7.95 -19.31
N ASP A 42 3.76 -6.67 -19.61
CA ASP A 42 4.83 -5.66 -19.46
C ASP A 42 5.28 -5.55 -18.01
N GLN A 43 4.33 -5.63 -17.07
CA GLN A 43 4.61 -5.60 -15.63
C GLN A 43 5.33 -6.85 -15.16
N LEU A 44 4.88 -8.02 -15.63
CA LEU A 44 5.50 -9.31 -15.33
C LEU A 44 6.95 -9.32 -15.83
N LEU A 45 7.17 -8.98 -17.10
CA LEU A 45 8.47 -9.03 -17.76
C LEU A 45 9.51 -8.13 -17.07
N ARG A 46 9.15 -6.86 -16.80
CA ARG A 46 10.04 -5.91 -16.11
C ARG A 46 10.50 -6.44 -14.76
N LYS A 47 9.56 -6.96 -13.98
CA LYS A 47 9.87 -7.49 -12.64
C LYS A 47 10.64 -8.81 -12.70
N THR A 48 10.28 -9.72 -13.59
CA THR A 48 10.97 -11.01 -13.72
C THR A 48 12.44 -10.86 -14.12
N ALA A 49 12.81 -9.76 -14.80
CA ALA A 49 14.20 -9.46 -15.13
C ALA A 49 15.08 -9.31 -13.88
N GLU A 50 14.53 -8.90 -12.73
CA GLU A 50 15.27 -8.75 -11.49
C GLU A 50 15.41 -10.07 -10.69
N PHE A 51 14.64 -11.11 -11.03
CA PHE A 51 14.59 -12.34 -10.22
C PHE A 51 15.90 -13.10 -10.20
N ALA A 52 16.59 -13.17 -11.35
CA ALA A 52 17.89 -13.83 -11.46
C ALA A 52 18.92 -13.15 -10.56
N TYR A 53 19.01 -11.81 -10.64
CA TYR A 53 19.89 -11.02 -9.78
C TYR A 53 19.59 -11.24 -8.30
N ARG A 54 18.31 -11.15 -7.89
CA ARG A 54 17.89 -11.37 -6.50
C ARG A 54 18.26 -12.78 -6.00
N ALA A 55 18.06 -13.81 -6.82
CA ALA A 55 18.40 -15.19 -6.48
C ALA A 55 19.92 -15.39 -6.33
N VAL A 56 20.73 -14.84 -7.24
CA VAL A 56 22.20 -14.91 -7.17
C VAL A 56 22.72 -14.15 -5.94
N ARG A 57 22.17 -12.97 -5.65
CA ARG A 57 22.48 -12.20 -4.44
C ARG A 57 22.18 -13.00 -3.17
N ASP A 58 21.01 -13.64 -3.11
CA ASP A 58 20.62 -14.43 -1.94
C ASP A 58 21.49 -15.69 -1.78
N LEU A 59 21.86 -16.34 -2.88
CA LEU A 59 22.85 -17.42 -2.91
C LEU A 59 24.22 -16.95 -2.42
N HIS A 60 24.74 -15.85 -2.96
CA HIS A 60 26.03 -15.30 -2.57
C HIS A 60 26.09 -15.01 -1.06
N ARG A 61 25.01 -14.45 -0.50
CA ARG A 61 24.97 -14.08 0.91
C ARG A 61 24.79 -15.26 1.87
N THR A 62 24.08 -16.32 1.46
CA THR A 62 23.69 -17.40 2.38
C THR A 62 24.24 -18.78 2.01
N GLY A 63 25.06 -18.86 0.96
CA GLY A 63 25.71 -20.07 0.48
C GLY A 63 24.71 -21.18 0.15
N GLU A 64 25.16 -22.43 0.29
CA GLU A 64 24.35 -23.62 -0.02
C GLU A 64 23.09 -23.75 0.85
N GLY A 65 23.07 -23.11 2.03
CA GLY A 65 21.87 -23.01 2.88
C GLY A 65 20.69 -22.32 2.18
N TRP A 66 20.93 -21.53 1.13
CA TRP A 66 19.88 -21.04 0.24
C TRP A 66 19.19 -22.17 -0.53
N LEU A 67 19.96 -23.09 -1.13
CA LEU A 67 19.45 -24.19 -1.95
C LEU A 67 18.59 -25.16 -1.15
N ALA A 68 18.95 -25.38 0.11
CA ALA A 68 18.19 -26.22 1.05
C ALA A 68 16.80 -25.64 1.37
N ARG A 69 16.62 -24.32 1.28
CA ARG A 69 15.35 -23.62 1.58
C ARG A 69 14.41 -23.52 0.38
N LEU A 70 14.89 -23.82 -0.82
CA LEU A 70 14.08 -23.74 -2.03
C LEU A 70 13.01 -24.84 -2.03
N ARG A 71 11.77 -24.45 -2.29
CA ARG A 71 10.65 -25.39 -2.37
C ARG A 71 10.65 -26.08 -3.72
N GLU A 72 10.40 -27.38 -3.73
CA GLU A 72 10.14 -28.11 -4.98
C GLU A 72 8.85 -27.58 -5.61
N LEU A 73 8.91 -27.33 -6.91
CA LEU A 73 7.75 -26.90 -7.66
C LEU A 73 6.94 -28.13 -8.07
N LYS A 74 5.66 -28.16 -7.71
CA LYS A 74 4.68 -29.02 -8.39
C LYS A 74 4.31 -28.37 -9.71
N GLU A 75 4.71 -28.99 -10.82
CA GLU A 75 4.33 -28.54 -12.17
C GLU A 75 2.78 -28.52 -12.28
N PRO A 76 2.18 -27.45 -12.80
CA PRO A 76 0.74 -27.44 -13.08
C PRO A 76 0.43 -28.52 -14.13
N GLY A 77 -0.51 -29.42 -13.82
CA GLY A 77 -0.79 -30.60 -14.64
C GLY A 77 -1.54 -30.37 -15.96
N ALA A 78 -1.92 -29.13 -16.29
CA ALA A 78 -2.64 -28.83 -17.52
C ALA A 78 -2.10 -27.56 -18.20
N PRO A 79 -1.90 -27.58 -19.53
CA PRO A 79 -1.54 -26.39 -20.28
C PRO A 79 -2.67 -25.35 -20.18
N PRO A 80 -2.34 -24.05 -20.19
CA PRO A 80 -3.35 -23.02 -20.22
C PRO A 80 -4.21 -23.15 -21.49
N ARG A 81 -5.53 -23.12 -21.32
CA ARG A 81 -6.46 -23.14 -22.46
C ARG A 81 -6.32 -21.85 -23.27
N THR A 82 -6.23 -21.96 -24.58
CA THR A 82 -6.31 -20.82 -25.48
C THR A 82 -7.71 -20.18 -25.38
N PRO A 83 -7.83 -18.86 -25.18
CA PRO A 83 -9.13 -18.20 -25.10
C PRO A 83 -9.92 -18.39 -26.40
N GLY A 84 -11.19 -18.80 -26.29
CA GLY A 84 -12.09 -18.91 -27.44
C GLY A 84 -12.92 -17.65 -27.67
N LEU A 85 -13.72 -17.63 -28.74
CA LEU A 85 -14.67 -16.55 -29.07
C LEU A 85 -15.59 -16.18 -27.89
N VAL A 86 -16.04 -17.17 -27.11
CA VAL A 86 -16.88 -16.98 -25.92
C VAL A 86 -16.14 -16.23 -24.80
N ASP A 87 -14.83 -16.45 -24.66
CA ASP A 87 -14.04 -15.74 -23.65
C ASP A 87 -13.82 -14.28 -24.05
N VAL A 88 -13.60 -14.04 -25.36
CA VAL A 88 -13.50 -12.69 -25.93
C VAL A 88 -14.82 -11.93 -25.78
N SER A 89 -15.96 -12.54 -26.10
CA SER A 89 -17.27 -11.89 -25.97
C SER A 89 -17.61 -11.51 -24.51
N ARG A 90 -17.23 -12.34 -23.54
CA ARG A 90 -17.33 -12.02 -22.10
C ARG A 90 -16.48 -10.81 -21.71
N ILE A 91 -15.28 -10.66 -22.28
CA ILE A 91 -14.44 -9.49 -22.04
C ILE A 91 -15.12 -8.23 -22.59
N VAL A 92 -15.61 -8.28 -23.85
CA VAL A 92 -16.32 -7.17 -24.48
C VAL A 92 -17.55 -6.76 -23.66
N ALA A 93 -18.39 -7.71 -23.26
CA ALA A 93 -19.57 -7.44 -22.43
C ALA A 93 -19.21 -6.77 -21.09
N ARG A 94 -18.14 -7.23 -20.42
CA ARG A 94 -17.66 -6.59 -19.18
C ARG A 94 -17.15 -5.18 -19.40
N ILE A 95 -16.49 -4.91 -20.53
CA ILE A 95 -16.03 -3.56 -20.89
C ILE A 95 -17.23 -2.65 -21.13
N ALA A 96 -18.21 -3.09 -21.92
CA ALA A 96 -19.43 -2.34 -22.20
C ALA A 96 -20.21 -2.02 -20.92
N HIS A 97 -20.47 -3.02 -20.08
CA HIS A 97 -21.11 -2.83 -18.78
C HIS A 97 -20.34 -1.83 -17.91
N ARG A 98 -18.99 -1.93 -17.86
CA ARG A 98 -18.18 -0.98 -17.10
C ARG A 98 -18.25 0.45 -17.65
N GLY A 99 -18.36 0.60 -18.97
CA GLY A 99 -18.58 1.89 -19.63
C GLY A 99 -19.87 2.54 -19.18
N VAL A 100 -21.00 1.80 -19.24
CA VAL A 100 -22.30 2.26 -18.76
C VAL A 100 -22.25 2.63 -17.29
N GLU A 101 -21.65 1.78 -16.44
CA GLU A 101 -21.52 2.05 -15.01
C GLU A 101 -20.75 3.34 -14.72
N ARG A 102 -19.65 3.60 -15.44
CA ARG A 102 -18.85 4.84 -15.30
C ARG A 102 -19.58 6.09 -15.81
N ALA A 103 -20.46 5.92 -16.78
CA ALA A 103 -21.28 7.01 -17.31
C ALA A 103 -22.40 7.40 -16.35
N LEU A 104 -22.96 6.46 -15.58
CA LEU A 104 -24.04 6.71 -14.63
C LEU A 104 -23.54 7.07 -13.22
N ASN A 105 -22.32 6.64 -12.88
CA ASN A 105 -21.80 6.72 -11.53
C ASN A 105 -20.39 7.30 -11.45
N ILE A 106 -20.07 7.77 -10.25
CA ILE A 106 -18.73 8.16 -9.81
C ILE A 106 -18.28 7.06 -8.84
N GLU A 107 -17.08 6.54 -9.06
CA GLU A 107 -16.42 5.68 -8.08
C GLU A 107 -15.42 6.57 -7.35
N GLN A 108 -15.57 6.71 -6.04
CA GLN A 108 -14.93 7.77 -5.26
C GLN A 108 -14.37 7.24 -3.95
N TRP A 109 -13.17 7.67 -3.60
CA TRP A 109 -12.62 7.47 -2.26
C TRP A 109 -13.17 8.54 -1.31
N PHE A 110 -13.55 8.12 -0.12
CA PHE A 110 -14.08 8.98 0.94
C PHE A 110 -13.50 8.56 2.29
N LEU A 111 -13.54 9.48 3.26
CA LEU A 111 -13.05 9.22 4.61
C LEU A 111 -14.19 8.72 5.51
N ALA A 112 -13.88 7.92 6.51
CA ALA A 112 -14.82 7.56 7.55
C ALA A 112 -14.12 7.51 8.90
N TYR A 113 -14.85 7.81 9.97
CA TYR A 113 -14.28 7.80 11.32
C TYR A 113 -15.22 7.15 12.33
N ARG A 114 -14.64 6.69 13.44
CA ARG A 114 -15.40 6.23 14.60
C ARG A 114 -14.61 6.47 15.88
N PHE A 115 -15.31 6.88 16.94
CA PHE A 115 -14.79 6.87 18.30
C PHE A 115 -14.97 5.46 18.92
N GLY A 116 -13.91 4.93 19.52
CA GLY A 116 -13.91 3.61 20.15
C GLY A 116 -13.98 2.41 19.19
N GLY A 117 -13.95 1.21 19.75
CA GLY A 117 -14.10 -0.08 19.06
C GLY A 117 -12.89 -0.51 18.19
N GLY A 118 -13.10 -1.48 17.29
CA GLY A 118 -12.11 -1.99 16.32
C GLY A 118 -12.52 -1.82 14.83
N LEU A 119 -11.63 -2.13 13.90
CA LEU A 119 -11.93 -2.01 12.47
C LEU A 119 -13.18 -2.82 12.07
N SER A 120 -13.92 -2.33 11.08
CA SER A 120 -15.08 -3.03 10.52
C SER A 120 -14.99 -3.07 8.99
N PRO A 121 -15.09 -4.26 8.36
CA PRO A 121 -15.02 -4.38 6.91
C PRO A 121 -16.25 -3.79 6.20
N THR A 122 -17.35 -3.58 6.93
CA THR A 122 -18.59 -2.97 6.43
C THR A 122 -18.72 -1.49 6.79
N LEU A 123 -17.73 -0.93 7.51
CA LEU A 123 -17.80 0.39 8.16
C LEU A 123 -18.96 0.51 9.17
N GLU A 124 -19.37 -0.59 9.79
CA GLU A 124 -20.39 -0.54 10.84
C GLU A 124 -19.93 0.32 12.03
N GLY A 125 -20.80 1.25 12.42
CA GLY A 125 -20.53 2.26 13.46
C GLY A 125 -19.67 3.44 13.00
N PHE A 126 -19.18 3.48 11.76
CA PHE A 126 -18.41 4.62 11.25
C PHE A 126 -19.32 5.71 10.67
N THR A 127 -18.98 6.96 10.94
CA THR A 127 -19.53 8.13 10.27
C THR A 127 -18.74 8.42 9.00
N ARG A 128 -19.43 8.55 7.86
CA ARG A 128 -18.82 8.84 6.56
C ARG A 128 -18.63 10.35 6.37
N ILE A 129 -17.46 10.76 5.89
CA ILE A 129 -17.15 12.11 5.45
C ILE A 129 -16.97 12.08 3.93
N MET A 130 -18.00 12.52 3.22
CA MET A 130 -18.05 12.42 1.76
C MET A 130 -17.39 13.63 1.08
N PRO A 131 -16.47 13.42 0.12
CA PRO A 131 -15.98 14.51 -0.71
C PRO A 131 -17.05 15.05 -1.67
N PRO A 132 -16.86 16.29 -2.16
CA PRO A 132 -17.53 16.79 -3.37
C PRO A 132 -17.34 15.82 -4.55
N LYS A 133 -18.30 15.75 -5.49
CA LYS A 133 -18.33 14.76 -6.60
C LYS A 133 -17.13 14.85 -7.57
N ASP A 134 -16.30 15.87 -7.48
CA ASP A 134 -15.22 16.21 -8.41
C ASP A 134 -13.82 15.83 -7.91
N ARG A 135 -13.70 15.08 -6.80
CA ARG A 135 -12.41 14.75 -6.19
C ARG A 135 -12.43 13.48 -5.35
N ASP A 136 -11.29 12.87 -5.09
CA ASP A 136 -11.15 11.80 -4.10
C ASP A 136 -10.54 12.32 -2.80
N TRP A 137 -10.94 11.73 -1.66
CA TRP A 137 -10.24 11.86 -0.36
C TRP A 137 -9.78 10.49 0.12
N ALA A 138 -8.47 10.32 0.35
CA ALA A 138 -7.85 9.03 0.69
C ALA A 138 -6.68 9.19 1.68
N ASP A 139 -6.18 8.07 2.18
CA ASP A 139 -5.02 7.97 3.07
C ASP A 139 -5.08 8.87 4.33
N PRO A 140 -6.12 8.77 5.17
CA PRO A 140 -6.25 9.65 6.32
C PRO A 140 -5.25 9.31 7.43
N PHE A 141 -4.48 10.29 7.88
CA PHE A 141 -3.66 10.28 9.08
C PHE A 141 -4.20 11.29 10.09
N VAL A 142 -4.11 10.99 11.38
CA VAL A 142 -4.77 11.82 12.40
C VAL A 142 -3.85 12.10 13.58
N VAL A 143 -3.93 13.34 14.08
CA VAL A 143 -3.27 13.80 15.29
C VAL A 143 -4.34 14.35 16.25
N GLU A 144 -4.25 13.98 17.53
CA GLU A 144 -5.07 14.56 18.59
C GLU A 144 -4.28 15.67 19.30
N ARG A 145 -4.84 16.87 19.39
CA ARG A 145 -4.23 17.99 20.12
C ARG A 145 -5.29 18.82 20.81
N SER A 146 -5.13 19.05 22.12
CA SER A 146 -6.04 19.86 22.94
C SER A 146 -7.53 19.45 22.81
N GLY A 147 -7.80 18.13 22.74
CA GLY A 147 -9.16 17.57 22.65
C GLY A 147 -9.82 17.67 21.27
N ARG A 148 -9.08 18.13 20.24
CA ARG A 148 -9.50 18.17 18.83
C ARG A 148 -8.67 17.18 18.01
N TYR A 149 -9.26 16.69 16.92
CA TYR A 149 -8.61 15.77 15.99
C TYR A 149 -8.38 16.46 14.65
N TYR A 150 -7.17 16.35 14.14
CA TYR A 150 -6.76 16.94 12.86
C TYR A 150 -6.47 15.80 11.90
N ILE A 151 -7.33 15.63 10.89
CA ILE A 151 -7.27 14.54 9.92
C ILE A 151 -6.63 15.10 8.64
N PHE A 152 -5.43 14.64 8.33
CA PHE A 152 -4.67 14.95 7.12
C PHE A 152 -4.89 13.83 6.10
N PHE A 153 -5.09 14.17 4.83
CA PHE A 153 -5.46 13.21 3.81
C PHE A 153 -5.02 13.67 2.41
N GLU A 154 -4.89 12.72 1.49
CA GLU A 154 -4.75 12.98 0.06
C GLU A 154 -6.07 13.55 -0.48
N GLU A 155 -6.03 14.71 -1.11
CA GLU A 155 -7.13 15.24 -1.90
C GLU A 155 -6.74 15.30 -3.38
N LEU A 156 -7.48 14.58 -4.23
CA LEU A 156 -7.24 14.49 -5.67
C LEU A 156 -8.39 15.12 -6.46
N PRO A 157 -8.32 16.41 -6.83
CA PRO A 157 -9.28 17.01 -7.75
C PRO A 157 -9.17 16.39 -9.15
N TYR A 158 -10.27 15.86 -9.67
CA TYR A 158 -10.31 15.16 -10.96
C TYR A 158 -9.93 16.06 -12.14
N ALA A 159 -10.25 17.36 -12.06
CA ALA A 159 -9.93 18.33 -13.10
C ALA A 159 -8.42 18.48 -13.31
N SER A 160 -7.63 18.40 -12.22
CA SER A 160 -6.17 18.57 -12.28
C SER A 160 -5.42 17.24 -12.47
N GLY A 161 -5.99 16.12 -11.99
CA GLY A 161 -5.30 14.82 -12.00
C GLY A 161 -4.03 14.76 -11.15
N LYS A 162 -3.82 15.74 -10.25
CA LYS A 162 -2.69 15.84 -9.31
C LYS A 162 -3.26 15.99 -7.90
N ALA A 163 -2.84 15.15 -6.96
CA ALA A 163 -3.25 15.30 -5.57
C ALA A 163 -2.32 16.23 -4.79
N HIS A 164 -2.88 16.79 -3.72
CA HIS A 164 -2.20 17.57 -2.68
C HIS A 164 -2.64 17.06 -1.30
N ILE A 165 -1.97 17.50 -0.24
CA ILE A 165 -2.38 17.17 1.13
C ILE A 165 -3.33 18.23 1.66
N SER A 166 -4.48 17.79 2.12
CA SER A 166 -5.48 18.59 2.81
C SER A 166 -5.66 18.12 4.24
N MET A 167 -6.24 18.97 5.09
CA MET A 167 -6.56 18.66 6.47
C MET A 167 -7.94 19.19 6.83
N LEU A 168 -8.67 18.45 7.65
CA LEU A 168 -9.89 18.90 8.31
C LEU A 168 -9.80 18.68 9.81
N GLU A 169 -10.52 19.49 10.57
CA GLU A 169 -10.66 19.34 12.01
C GLU A 169 -11.95 18.60 12.33
N LEU A 170 -11.90 17.73 13.33
CA LEU A 170 -13.03 16.99 13.90
C LEU A 170 -13.01 17.11 15.43
N ASP A 171 -14.13 17.47 16.03
CA ASP A 171 -14.30 17.43 17.48
C ASP A 171 -15.07 16.19 17.96
N ARG A 172 -15.12 15.98 19.28
CA ARG A 172 -15.84 14.87 19.89
C ARG A 172 -17.36 14.91 19.70
N ALA A 173 -17.93 16.07 19.35
CA ALA A 173 -19.34 16.20 19.02
C ALA A 173 -19.64 15.82 17.56
N GLY A 174 -18.61 15.51 16.76
CA GLY A 174 -18.77 15.17 15.35
C GLY A 174 -18.82 16.38 14.42
N ARG A 175 -18.50 17.59 14.91
CA ARG A 175 -18.44 18.78 14.06
C ARG A 175 -17.14 18.76 13.26
N ILE A 176 -17.26 19.00 11.95
CA ILE A 176 -16.16 18.93 10.99
C ILE A 176 -15.95 20.29 10.35
N SER A 177 -14.70 20.74 10.24
CA SER A 177 -14.35 21.96 9.50
C SER A 177 -14.38 21.74 7.99
N ALA A 178 -14.38 22.83 7.22
CA ALA A 178 -14.02 22.73 5.81
C ALA A 178 -12.55 22.25 5.66
N PRO A 179 -12.24 21.45 4.62
CA PRO A 179 -10.87 21.09 4.30
C PRO A 179 -10.01 22.32 4.01
N SER A 180 -8.79 22.34 4.54
CA SER A 180 -7.75 23.31 4.24
C SER A 180 -6.57 22.60 3.58
N ARG A 181 -6.06 23.15 2.48
CA ARG A 181 -4.85 22.64 1.83
C ARG A 181 -3.64 22.98 2.69
N VAL A 182 -2.82 22.00 3.04
CA VAL A 182 -1.67 22.17 3.95
C VAL A 182 -0.32 21.92 3.28
N LEU A 183 -0.29 21.16 2.19
CA LEU A 183 0.93 20.94 1.43
C LEU A 183 0.62 20.69 -0.06
N GLU A 184 1.24 21.49 -0.92
CA GLU A 184 1.15 21.36 -2.37
C GLU A 184 2.53 21.51 -3.00
N ALA A 185 2.77 20.74 -4.05
CA ALA A 185 3.95 20.83 -4.89
C ALA A 185 3.54 20.76 -6.37
N ASP A 186 4.50 20.93 -7.27
CA ASP A 186 4.30 20.77 -8.72
C ASP A 186 4.13 19.30 -9.14
N TYR A 187 4.26 18.37 -8.18
CA TYR A 187 4.06 16.94 -8.31
C TYR A 187 2.95 16.43 -7.38
N HIS A 188 2.55 15.17 -7.60
CA HIS A 188 1.53 14.49 -6.80
C HIS A 188 2.04 14.21 -5.38
N LEU A 189 1.24 14.58 -4.38
CA LEU A 189 1.46 14.23 -2.98
C LEU A 189 0.27 13.42 -2.45
N SER A 190 0.55 12.29 -1.81
CA SER A 190 -0.45 11.42 -1.16
C SER A 190 0.11 10.86 0.15
N TYR A 191 -0.64 9.98 0.83
CA TYR A 191 -0.20 9.26 2.02
C TYR A 191 0.58 10.13 3.04
N PRO A 192 -0.06 11.13 3.68
CA PRO A 192 0.61 12.08 4.57
C PRO A 192 0.95 11.43 5.92
N TYR A 193 1.91 10.50 5.94
CA TYR A 193 2.32 9.81 7.17
C TYR A 193 2.81 10.80 8.23
N LEU A 194 2.17 10.82 9.40
CA LEU A 194 2.46 11.74 10.50
C LEU A 194 3.10 11.01 11.68
N PHE A 195 4.08 11.65 12.33
CA PHE A 195 4.69 11.17 13.56
C PHE A 195 5.33 12.30 14.35
N GLU A 196 5.39 12.14 15.67
CA GLU A 196 6.11 13.05 16.57
C GLU A 196 7.52 12.52 16.86
N HIS A 197 8.50 13.42 16.87
CA HIS A 197 9.87 13.14 17.28
C HIS A 197 10.49 14.41 17.87
N ASP A 198 11.12 14.29 19.05
CA ASP A 198 11.80 15.37 19.75
C ASP A 198 10.92 16.63 19.94
N GLY A 199 9.64 16.40 20.29
CA GLY A 199 8.65 17.44 20.53
C GLY A 199 8.16 18.17 19.27
N GLN A 200 8.55 17.69 18.08
CA GLN A 200 8.14 18.24 16.79
C GLN A 200 7.24 17.26 16.04
N LEU A 201 6.28 17.79 15.29
CA LEU A 201 5.43 17.00 14.40
C LEU A 201 6.03 17.00 12.99
N TYR A 202 6.16 15.80 12.42
CA TYR A 202 6.67 15.59 11.07
C TYR A 202 5.62 14.93 10.17
N MET A 203 5.74 15.19 8.87
CA MET A 203 4.98 14.57 7.80
C MET A 203 5.95 13.98 6.77
N LEU A 204 5.65 12.78 6.29
CA LEU A 204 6.38 12.09 5.23
C LEU A 204 5.41 11.73 4.09
N PRO A 205 5.02 12.69 3.23
CA PRO A 205 4.08 12.41 2.15
C PRO A 205 4.73 11.51 1.09
N GLU A 206 3.93 10.64 0.46
CA GLU A 206 4.33 9.96 -0.76
C GLU A 206 4.57 10.99 -1.87
N SER A 207 5.76 10.90 -2.48
CA SER A 207 6.19 11.78 -3.57
C SER A 207 6.94 10.99 -4.66
N ALA A 208 6.49 9.76 -4.95
CA ALA A 208 7.16 8.84 -5.89
C ALA A 208 7.47 9.46 -7.27
N LYS A 209 6.64 10.38 -7.77
CA LYS A 209 6.88 11.12 -9.02
C LYS A 209 8.09 12.05 -8.95
N ASN A 210 8.39 12.58 -7.76
CA ASN A 210 9.56 13.42 -7.47
C ASN A 210 10.83 12.59 -7.20
N ARG A 211 10.72 11.24 -7.22
CA ARG A 211 11.82 10.30 -6.98
C ARG A 211 12.56 10.51 -5.64
N ARG A 212 11.86 10.99 -4.62
CA ARG A 212 12.43 11.31 -3.30
C ARG A 212 11.53 10.83 -2.19
N VAL A 213 12.12 10.66 -1.01
CA VAL A 213 11.39 10.56 0.25
C VAL A 213 11.71 11.81 1.06
N GLU A 214 10.78 12.76 1.09
CA GLU A 214 10.98 14.08 1.68
C GLU A 214 10.29 14.18 3.04
N LEU A 215 11.05 14.57 4.06
CA LEU A 215 10.57 14.83 5.42
C LEU A 215 10.18 16.29 5.56
N TYR A 216 8.97 16.55 6.02
CA TYR A 216 8.45 17.88 6.33
C TYR A 216 8.24 18.03 7.84
N ARG A 217 8.58 19.19 8.38
CA ARG A 217 8.31 19.56 9.78
C ARG A 217 7.20 20.58 9.83
N CYS A 218 6.27 20.41 10.77
CA CYS A 218 5.23 21.38 11.07
C CYS A 218 5.87 22.59 11.75
N VAL A 219 5.76 23.78 11.16
CA VAL A 219 6.33 25.02 11.69
C VAL A 219 5.29 25.93 12.34
N ASP A 220 4.03 25.80 11.93
CA ASP A 220 2.87 26.43 12.54
C ASP A 220 1.68 25.47 12.43
N PHE A 221 1.30 24.88 13.56
CA PHE A 221 0.32 23.80 13.58
C PHE A 221 -1.10 24.33 13.42
N PRO A 222 -1.97 23.70 12.60
CA PRO A 222 -1.73 22.49 11.79
C PRO A 222 -1.34 22.77 10.32
N LEU A 223 -1.24 24.04 9.91
CA LEU A 223 -1.35 24.45 8.51
C LEU A 223 -0.01 24.64 7.79
N GLN A 224 1.06 25.02 8.48
CA GLN A 224 2.33 25.34 7.81
C GLN A 224 3.37 24.25 8.02
N TRP A 225 3.95 23.83 6.89
CA TRP A 225 4.93 22.75 6.81
C TRP A 225 6.14 23.22 6.01
N LYS A 226 7.34 22.85 6.47
CA LYS A 226 8.59 23.13 5.78
C LYS A 226 9.33 21.83 5.51
N ARG A 227 9.86 21.64 4.29
CA ARG A 227 10.76 20.51 4.00
C ARG A 227 12.01 20.63 4.89
N GLU A 228 12.19 19.65 5.75
CA GLU A 228 13.30 19.56 6.70
C GLU A 228 14.48 18.80 6.08
N HIS A 229 14.22 17.67 5.42
CA HIS A 229 15.28 16.80 4.90
C HIS A 229 14.80 15.94 3.72
N VAL A 230 15.74 15.50 2.87
CA VAL A 230 15.51 14.43 1.88
C VAL A 230 16.10 13.15 2.46
N LEU A 231 15.26 12.19 2.87
CA LEU A 231 15.73 10.95 3.53
C LEU A 231 16.35 9.97 2.54
N LEU A 232 15.78 9.90 1.34
CA LEU A 232 16.26 9.10 0.22
C LEU A 232 16.08 9.90 -1.07
N ASP A 233 17.07 9.84 -1.95
CA ASP A 233 17.07 10.50 -3.27
C ASP A 233 17.19 9.45 -4.39
N ASP A 234 16.69 9.80 -5.57
CA ASP A 234 16.59 8.93 -6.75
C ASP A 234 15.89 7.58 -6.51
N VAL A 235 14.84 7.58 -5.68
CA VAL A 235 14.03 6.38 -5.37
C VAL A 235 12.56 6.58 -5.71
N ARG A 236 11.90 5.54 -6.24
CA ARG A 236 10.45 5.53 -6.43
C ARG A 236 9.82 4.66 -5.36
N LEU A 237 9.37 5.31 -4.29
CA LEU A 237 8.75 4.67 -3.14
C LEU A 237 7.37 5.27 -2.90
N VAL A 238 6.43 4.40 -2.56
CA VAL A 238 5.05 4.76 -2.21
C VAL A 238 4.75 4.36 -0.78
N ASP A 239 3.82 5.07 -0.15
CA ASP A 239 3.36 4.85 1.21
C ASP A 239 4.48 4.68 2.26
N ALA A 240 5.56 5.47 2.16
CA ALA A 240 6.67 5.38 3.09
C ALA A 240 6.20 5.63 4.53
N THR A 241 6.42 4.65 5.40
CA THR A 241 5.93 4.63 6.78
C THR A 241 7.08 4.33 7.72
N LEU A 242 7.29 5.16 8.74
CA LEU A 242 8.38 4.97 9.69
C LEU A 242 7.93 4.23 10.95
N HIS A 243 8.89 3.59 11.62
CA HIS A 243 8.73 3.13 12.99
C HIS A 243 10.09 3.07 13.68
N ARG A 244 10.19 3.53 14.92
CA ARG A 244 11.42 3.45 15.72
C ARG A 244 11.34 2.25 16.66
N ILE A 245 12.38 1.41 16.66
CA ILE A 245 12.51 0.25 17.55
C ILE A 245 13.87 0.33 18.23
N GLY A 246 13.84 0.53 19.56
CA GLY A 246 15.04 0.88 20.30
C GLY A 246 15.67 2.15 19.74
N GLU A 247 16.94 2.06 19.36
CA GLU A 247 17.70 3.19 18.81
C GLU A 247 17.61 3.29 17.29
N ARG A 248 17.01 2.30 16.60
CA ARG A 248 17.00 2.23 15.15
C ARG A 248 15.68 2.69 14.55
N TRP A 249 15.77 3.44 13.47
CA TRP A 249 14.66 3.81 12.61
C TRP A 249 14.47 2.78 11.51
N TRP A 250 13.22 2.47 11.20
CA TRP A 250 12.81 1.59 10.12
C TRP A 250 11.83 2.32 9.21
N MET A 251 11.99 2.17 7.91
CA MET A 251 11.07 2.69 6.89
C MET A 251 10.52 1.51 6.09
N PHE A 252 9.20 1.40 6.05
CA PHE A 252 8.46 0.45 5.23
C PHE A 252 7.87 1.21 4.06
N ALA A 253 8.15 0.78 2.85
CA ALA A 253 7.62 1.41 1.65
C ALA A 253 7.43 0.37 0.56
N ASN A 254 6.48 0.62 -0.34
CA ASN A 254 6.42 -0.18 -1.55
C ASN A 254 7.30 0.42 -2.64
N SER A 255 7.96 -0.44 -3.41
CA SER A 255 8.72 -0.05 -4.59
C SER A 255 8.16 -0.72 -5.84
N ALA A 256 8.66 -0.33 -7.00
CA ALA A 256 8.31 -0.90 -8.27
C ALA A 256 9.59 -1.15 -9.10
N ALA A 257 9.77 -2.39 -9.53
CA ALA A 257 10.88 -2.82 -10.39
C ALA A 257 11.07 -1.92 -11.62
N GLY A 258 12.33 -1.51 -11.87
CA GLY A 258 12.70 -0.59 -12.95
C GLY A 258 11.79 0.64 -13.03
N GLU A 259 11.20 0.87 -14.21
CA GLU A 259 10.23 1.95 -14.46
C GLU A 259 8.75 1.51 -14.35
N SER A 260 8.46 0.39 -13.69
CA SER A 260 7.09 -0.11 -13.52
C SER A 260 6.20 0.90 -12.79
N ARG A 261 4.91 0.95 -13.17
CA ARG A 261 3.87 1.76 -12.49
C ARG A 261 3.08 0.94 -11.46
N MET A 262 3.65 -0.17 -11.01
CA MET A 262 3.01 -1.13 -10.10
C MET A 262 3.74 -1.15 -8.78
N PHE A 263 3.12 -0.55 -7.78
CA PHE A 263 3.66 -0.49 -6.44
C PHE A 263 2.81 -1.30 -5.45
N ASP A 264 2.15 -2.36 -5.93
CA ASP A 264 1.17 -3.12 -5.15
C ASP A 264 1.86 -4.24 -4.32
N ASP A 265 2.94 -4.81 -4.84
CA ASP A 265 3.44 -6.12 -4.41
C ASP A 265 4.83 -6.12 -3.77
N GLU A 266 5.70 -5.14 -3.97
CA GLU A 266 7.08 -5.21 -3.45
C GLU A 266 7.29 -4.35 -2.21
N LEU A 267 7.28 -5.00 -1.03
CA LEU A 267 7.63 -4.33 0.23
C LEU A 267 9.15 -4.24 0.35
N HIS A 268 9.64 -3.01 0.47
CA HIS A 268 11.03 -2.68 0.78
C HIS A 268 11.10 -2.12 2.20
N ILE A 269 12.21 -2.45 2.87
CA ILE A 269 12.53 -1.92 4.19
C ILE A 269 13.87 -1.19 4.11
N PHE A 270 13.97 -0.06 4.78
CA PHE A 270 15.22 0.67 5.00
C PHE A 270 15.41 0.90 6.50
N HIS A 271 16.66 1.13 6.92
CA HIS A 271 16.95 1.47 8.30
C HIS A 271 18.05 2.51 8.44
N ALA A 272 17.98 3.29 9.52
CA ALA A 272 18.98 4.29 9.88
C ALA A 272 19.14 4.35 11.41
N GLU A 273 20.28 4.83 11.88
CA GLU A 273 20.48 5.09 13.32
C GLU A 273 19.81 6.39 13.77
N ARG A 274 19.66 7.35 12.85
CA ARG A 274 19.03 8.65 13.10
C ARG A 274 18.02 8.95 11.99
N LEU A 275 16.97 9.70 12.31
CA LEU A 275 15.91 10.04 11.35
C LEU A 275 16.47 10.72 10.09
N THR A 276 17.36 11.69 10.27
CA THR A 276 18.05 12.44 9.21
C THR A 276 19.47 11.92 8.96
N GLY A 277 19.73 10.67 9.34
CA GLY A 277 20.99 9.98 9.08
C GLY A 277 21.02 9.30 7.71
N GLU A 278 22.02 8.44 7.52
CA GLU A 278 22.13 7.61 6.32
C GLU A 278 21.17 6.43 6.40
N TRP A 279 20.26 6.36 5.44
CA TRP A 279 19.30 5.26 5.30
C TRP A 279 19.89 4.14 4.43
N GLN A 280 19.92 2.94 4.98
CA GLN A 280 20.44 1.75 4.31
C GLN A 280 19.30 0.80 3.93
N PRO A 281 19.34 0.19 2.73
CA PRO A 281 18.36 -0.80 2.34
C PRO A 281 18.55 -2.09 3.14
N HIS A 282 17.44 -2.70 3.57
CA HIS A 282 17.46 -4.03 4.18
C HIS A 282 18.04 -5.07 3.21
N ALA A 283 18.90 -5.97 3.71
CA ALA A 283 19.70 -6.88 2.89
C ALA A 283 18.87 -7.86 2.03
N LYS A 284 17.60 -8.07 2.38
CA LYS A 284 16.64 -8.92 1.64
C LYS A 284 15.68 -8.15 0.72
N ASN A 285 15.86 -6.85 0.48
CA ASN A 285 14.90 -6.11 -0.34
C ASN A 285 14.71 -6.69 -1.76
N PRO A 286 13.47 -6.74 -2.29
CA PRO A 286 12.21 -6.62 -1.55
C PRO A 286 12.05 -7.76 -0.54
N VAL A 287 11.73 -7.43 0.71
CA VAL A 287 11.54 -8.43 1.78
C VAL A 287 10.29 -9.28 1.56
N LYS A 288 9.38 -8.83 0.69
CA LYS A 288 8.15 -9.51 0.31
C LYS A 288 7.72 -9.07 -1.10
N SER A 289 7.19 -9.99 -1.89
CA SER A 289 6.66 -9.73 -3.23
C SER A 289 5.25 -10.35 -3.38
N ASP A 290 4.24 -9.70 -2.80
CA ASP A 290 2.86 -10.19 -2.77
C ASP A 290 1.82 -9.07 -2.66
N ALA A 291 1.06 -8.86 -3.74
CA ALA A 291 0.00 -7.84 -3.84
C ALA A 291 -1.12 -8.02 -2.82
N ARG A 292 -1.21 -9.16 -2.13
CA ARG A 292 -2.23 -9.39 -1.10
C ARG A 292 -1.94 -8.68 0.22
N SER A 293 -0.71 -8.19 0.44
CA SER A 293 -0.32 -7.70 1.78
C SER A 293 1.03 -6.98 1.85
N SER A 294 1.53 -6.39 0.76
CA SER A 294 2.84 -5.74 0.78
C SER A 294 2.74 -4.24 1.03
N ARG A 295 1.91 -3.53 0.25
CA ARG A 295 1.73 -2.08 0.32
C ARG A 295 1.29 -1.61 1.72
N PRO A 296 1.98 -0.64 2.35
CA PRO A 296 1.55 -0.08 3.64
C PRO A 296 0.13 0.50 3.60
N ALA A 297 -0.55 0.52 4.74
CA ALA A 297 -1.96 0.92 4.86
C ALA A 297 -2.22 1.78 6.09
N GLY A 298 -1.27 2.64 6.43
CA GLY A 298 -1.26 3.46 7.64
C GLY A 298 -0.09 3.15 8.57
N ALA A 299 -0.09 3.82 9.73
CA ALA A 299 0.98 3.74 10.71
C ALA A 299 1.14 2.33 11.30
N LEU A 300 2.39 1.90 11.47
CA LEU A 300 2.69 0.73 12.30
C LEU A 300 2.39 1.04 13.76
N PHE A 301 1.91 0.06 14.51
CA PHE A 301 1.55 0.23 15.91
C PHE A 301 2.04 -0.93 16.78
N THR A 302 2.35 -0.63 18.04
CA THR A 302 2.76 -1.63 19.02
C THR A 302 1.62 -1.90 20.00
N ARG A 303 1.32 -3.18 20.24
CA ARG A 303 0.35 -3.62 21.25
C ARG A 303 0.99 -4.72 22.10
N ASN A 304 1.05 -4.52 23.41
CA ASN A 304 1.68 -5.45 24.35
C ASN A 304 3.13 -5.82 23.97
N GLY A 305 3.93 -4.82 23.57
CA GLY A 305 5.32 -5.02 23.14
C GLY A 305 5.50 -5.69 21.77
N VAL A 306 4.42 -5.97 21.05
CA VAL A 306 4.46 -6.59 19.71
C VAL A 306 4.11 -5.57 18.63
N LEU A 307 4.96 -5.50 17.61
CA LEU A 307 4.76 -4.62 16.45
C LEU A 307 3.77 -5.24 15.44
N TYR A 308 2.83 -4.40 14.98
CA TYR A 308 1.86 -4.72 13.95
C TYR A 308 1.97 -3.75 12.78
N ARG A 309 1.86 -4.30 11.58
CA ARG A 309 1.90 -3.56 10.32
C ARG A 309 0.56 -3.70 9.57
N PRO A 310 -0.19 -2.61 9.41
CA PRO A 310 -1.26 -2.55 8.43
C PRO A 310 -0.71 -2.67 7.01
N ALA A 311 -1.39 -3.43 6.17
CA ALA A 311 -1.07 -3.58 4.75
C ALA A 311 -2.33 -3.59 3.90
N GLN A 312 -2.23 -3.08 2.68
CA GLN A 312 -3.30 -3.14 1.70
C GLN A 312 -3.40 -4.56 1.14
N VAL A 313 -4.63 -4.99 0.93
CA VAL A 313 -4.96 -6.10 0.04
C VAL A 313 -5.23 -5.51 -1.34
N CYS A 314 -4.23 -5.53 -2.22
CA CYS A 314 -4.34 -4.98 -3.58
C CYS A 314 -4.86 -6.02 -4.58
N VAL A 315 -5.65 -7.02 -4.15
CA VAL A 315 -6.36 -7.95 -5.04
C VAL A 315 -7.80 -8.17 -4.58
N PRO A 316 -8.78 -8.26 -5.51
CA PRO A 316 -8.64 -8.23 -6.97
C PRO A 316 -8.39 -6.84 -7.57
N ARG A 317 -8.40 -5.79 -6.75
CA ARG A 317 -8.18 -4.39 -7.15
C ARG A 317 -7.26 -3.70 -6.15
N TYR A 318 -6.68 -2.58 -6.58
CA TYR A 318 -6.00 -1.66 -5.67
C TYR A 318 -6.93 -1.29 -4.52
N GLY A 319 -6.41 -1.34 -3.29
CA GLY A 319 -7.16 -1.01 -2.08
C GLY A 319 -8.42 -1.85 -1.82
N ALA A 320 -8.45 -3.13 -2.24
CA ALA A 320 -9.64 -3.98 -2.05
C ALA A 320 -9.97 -4.26 -0.57
N GLY A 321 -9.02 -4.07 0.32
CA GLY A 321 -9.21 -4.19 1.75
C GLY A 321 -7.90 -4.05 2.52
N LEU A 322 -7.94 -4.40 3.79
CA LEU A 322 -6.84 -4.27 4.75
C LEU A 322 -6.41 -5.64 5.27
N ALA A 323 -5.14 -5.76 5.64
CA ALA A 323 -4.58 -6.89 6.36
C ALA A 323 -3.72 -6.38 7.52
N ILE A 324 -3.81 -7.03 8.67
CA ILE A 324 -2.95 -6.72 9.83
C ILE A 324 -1.94 -7.84 9.99
N HIS A 325 -0.66 -7.46 10.03
CA HIS A 325 0.46 -8.38 10.14
C HIS A 325 1.16 -8.20 11.48
N ARG A 326 1.34 -9.29 12.23
CA ARG A 326 2.28 -9.32 13.35
C ARG A 326 3.69 -9.42 12.80
N VAL A 327 4.56 -8.47 13.12
CA VAL A 327 6.00 -8.58 12.81
C VAL A 327 6.62 -9.59 13.77
N LEU A 328 7.26 -10.62 13.23
CA LEU A 328 7.89 -11.71 13.98
C LEU A 328 9.39 -11.52 14.12
N LYS A 329 10.02 -10.94 13.11
CA LYS A 329 11.46 -10.66 13.08
C LYS A 329 11.73 -9.41 12.25
N LEU A 330 12.59 -8.55 12.75
CA LEU A 330 13.03 -7.33 12.07
C LEU A 330 14.45 -7.00 12.53
N THR A 331 15.43 -7.37 11.71
CA THR A 331 16.84 -6.99 11.81
C THR A 331 17.29 -6.48 10.44
N PRO A 332 18.49 -5.88 10.29
CA PRO A 332 18.97 -5.42 8.98
C PRO A 332 19.05 -6.54 7.91
N GLU A 333 19.15 -7.79 8.35
CA GLU A 333 19.35 -8.97 7.50
C GLU A 333 18.10 -9.85 7.36
N GLU A 334 17.15 -9.73 8.28
CA GLU A 334 16.01 -10.62 8.41
C GLU A 334 14.69 -9.91 8.71
N TYR A 335 13.70 -10.19 7.86
CA TYR A 335 12.33 -9.77 8.06
C TYR A 335 11.40 -10.98 8.00
N ALA A 336 10.46 -11.06 8.94
CA ALA A 336 9.38 -12.03 8.91
C ALA A 336 8.13 -11.45 9.57
N GLU A 337 6.97 -11.73 8.99
CA GLU A 337 5.67 -11.32 9.51
C GLU A 337 4.63 -12.42 9.29
N ARG A 338 3.54 -12.37 10.06
CA ARG A 338 2.39 -13.26 9.90
C ARG A 338 1.10 -12.44 9.90
N GLN A 339 0.27 -12.64 8.89
CA GLN A 339 -1.07 -12.06 8.85
C GLN A 339 -1.89 -12.62 10.02
N ILE A 340 -2.48 -11.73 10.82
CA ILE A 340 -3.38 -12.10 11.92
C ILE A 340 -4.83 -11.72 11.64
N GLU A 341 -5.05 -10.79 10.72
CA GLU A 341 -6.37 -10.29 10.37
C GLU A 341 -6.41 -9.90 8.90
N ARG A 342 -7.57 -10.07 8.27
CA ARG A 342 -7.85 -9.60 6.91
C ARG A 342 -9.29 -9.09 6.85
N LEU A 343 -9.44 -7.87 6.36
CA LEU A 343 -10.68 -7.12 6.29
C LEU A 343 -10.98 -6.84 4.82
N LEU A 344 -11.95 -7.57 4.28
CA LEU A 344 -12.46 -7.37 2.93
C LEU A 344 -13.92 -6.96 3.02
N PRO A 345 -14.32 -5.82 2.42
CA PRO A 345 -15.72 -5.46 2.37
C PRO A 345 -16.53 -6.53 1.64
N PRO A 346 -17.61 -7.07 2.25
CA PRO A 346 -18.49 -7.99 1.56
C PRO A 346 -19.24 -7.25 0.45
N ARG A 347 -19.64 -7.96 -0.60
CA ARG A 347 -20.38 -7.35 -1.74
C ARG A 347 -21.65 -6.61 -1.31
N SER A 348 -22.30 -7.07 -0.26
CA SER A 348 -23.51 -6.47 0.31
C SER A 348 -23.28 -5.10 0.96
N SER A 349 -22.03 -4.74 1.31
CA SER A 349 -21.72 -3.46 1.95
C SER A 349 -21.85 -2.25 1.00
N GLY A 350 -21.87 -2.49 -0.32
CA GLY A 350 -21.76 -1.42 -1.32
C GLY A 350 -20.36 -0.77 -1.40
N LEU A 351 -19.41 -1.24 -0.59
CA LEU A 351 -18.02 -0.80 -0.62
C LEU A 351 -17.22 -1.69 -1.57
N PHE A 352 -16.30 -1.05 -2.27
CA PHE A 352 -15.36 -1.68 -3.19
C PHE A 352 -13.98 -1.88 -2.60
N GLY A 353 -13.64 -1.15 -1.53
CA GLY A 353 -12.31 -1.14 -0.96
C GLY A 353 -12.21 -0.34 0.33
N LEU A 354 -11.15 -0.62 1.08
CA LEU A 354 -10.63 0.05 2.28
C LEU A 354 -9.11 -0.06 2.15
N HIS A 355 -8.33 1.02 2.22
CA HIS A 355 -6.89 0.88 1.96
C HIS A 355 -5.96 1.61 2.91
N THR A 356 -6.45 2.54 3.72
CA THR A 356 -5.67 3.13 4.80
C THR A 356 -6.47 3.18 6.09
N MET A 357 -5.79 2.95 7.20
CA MET A 357 -6.34 3.07 8.55
C MET A 357 -5.33 3.70 9.49
N ASN A 358 -5.79 4.63 10.33
CA ASN A 358 -4.98 5.23 11.38
C ASN A 358 -5.81 5.45 12.63
N ARG A 359 -5.13 5.62 13.76
CA ARG A 359 -5.74 5.90 15.06
C ARG A 359 -4.95 6.97 15.80
N ALA A 360 -5.66 7.93 16.39
CA ALA A 360 -5.13 8.80 17.43
C ALA A 360 -6.08 8.71 18.63
N GLY A 361 -5.55 8.31 19.79
CA GLY A 361 -6.35 8.07 20.98
C GLY A 361 -7.55 7.15 20.71
N ASP A 362 -8.74 7.71 20.92
CA ASP A 362 -10.01 6.99 20.76
C ASP A 362 -10.57 7.03 19.33
N LEU A 363 -10.05 7.91 18.46
CA LEU A 363 -10.54 8.06 17.10
C LEU A 363 -9.81 7.11 16.13
N ILE A 364 -10.59 6.31 15.41
CA ILE A 364 -10.14 5.57 14.23
C ILE A 364 -10.58 6.34 12.99
N VAL A 365 -9.67 6.55 12.05
CA VAL A 365 -9.96 7.06 10.72
C VAL A 365 -9.56 6.05 9.66
N VAL A 366 -10.39 5.91 8.64
CA VAL A 366 -10.16 5.03 7.49
C VAL A 366 -10.60 5.76 6.22
N ASP A 367 -10.16 5.28 5.08
CA ASP A 367 -10.80 5.58 3.81
C ASP A 367 -11.59 4.36 3.30
N ALA A 368 -12.45 4.63 2.32
CA ALA A 368 -13.21 3.60 1.64
C ALA A 368 -13.55 4.01 0.21
N PHE A 369 -13.65 3.02 -0.65
CA PHE A 369 -14.02 3.22 -2.05
C PHE A 369 -15.45 2.78 -2.25
N ALA A 370 -16.31 3.65 -2.76
CA ALA A 370 -17.69 3.29 -3.09
C ALA A 370 -18.16 3.96 -4.37
N ARG A 371 -19.33 3.51 -4.82
CA ARG A 371 -20.02 4.09 -5.96
C ARG A 371 -21.08 5.07 -5.52
N ARG A 372 -21.19 6.19 -6.23
CA ARG A 372 -22.21 7.22 -6.04
C ARG A 372 -22.85 7.56 -7.38
N ARG A 373 -24.14 7.88 -7.40
CA ARG A 373 -24.78 8.38 -8.63
C ARG A 373 -24.22 9.74 -9.01
N ARG A 374 -24.01 9.95 -10.32
CA ARG A 374 -23.56 11.25 -10.85
C ARG A 374 -24.60 12.35 -10.66
N ILE A 375 -25.88 12.00 -10.83
CA ILE A 375 -27.03 12.88 -10.63
C ILE A 375 -27.51 12.70 -9.20
#